data_AF-A0A7S3KD77-F1
#
_entry.id   AF-A0A7S3KD77-F1
#
_cell.length_a   1.000
_cell.length_b   1.000
_cell.length_c   1.000
_cell.angle_alpha   90.00
_cell.angle_beta   90.00
_cell.angle_gamma   90.00
#
_symmetry.space_group_name_H-M   'P 1'
#
loop_
_entity.id
_entity.type
_entity.pdbx_description
1 polymer ?
#
loop_
_entity_poly.entity_id
_entity_poly.type
_entity_poly.pdbx_seq_one_letter_code
_entity_poly.pdbx_strand_id
1 'polypeptide(L)'
;VKTSLKLTKLIFFILLFIHFLGCTWFYIAKQNKKWMPPLDYVWVETHIFEEGSFLQYSNSAYHAVLMLGGNDIGPRGIFQLLFVSAMLLVGAIINSIIFGNMAVVLQAMNKKSTLLQDKLEAANEAMKNLKIPEKLKM
;
A
#
# COMPACT_ATOMS: atom_id res chain seq x y z
N VAL A 1 -21.50 4.99 1.47
CA VAL A 1 -21.26 4.94 0.00
C VAL A 1 -20.05 5.77 -0.45
N LYS A 2 -19.98 7.09 -0.20
CA LYS A 2 -18.85 7.95 -0.64
C LYS A 2 -17.45 7.45 -0.20
N THR A 3 -17.31 6.98 1.04
CA THR A 3 -16.03 6.47 1.58
C THR A 3 -15.61 5.12 0.98
N SER A 4 -16.56 4.21 0.80
CA SER A 4 -16.32 2.89 0.19
C SER A 4 -15.88 3.01 -1.27
N LEU A 5 -16.48 3.91 -2.06
CA LEU A 5 -16.05 4.19 -3.44
C LEU A 5 -14.62 4.72 -3.54
N LYS A 6 -14.19 5.56 -2.58
CA LYS A 6 -12.81 6.05 -2.53
C LYS A 6 -11.81 4.91 -2.30
N LEU A 7 -12.15 3.97 -1.41
CA LEU A 7 -11.31 2.82 -1.12
C LEU A 7 -11.19 1.89 -2.33
N THR A 8 -12.30 1.57 -3.00
CA THR A 8 -12.28 0.76 -4.22
C THR A 8 -11.45 1.42 -5.32
N LYS A 9 -11.60 2.74 -5.51
CA LYS A 9 -10.81 3.51 -6.48
C LYS A 9 -9.31 3.42 -6.15
N LEU A 10 -8.93 3.57 -4.87
CA LEU A 10 -7.54 3.47 -4.44
C LEU A 10 -6.95 2.08 -4.74
N ILE A 11 -7.65 1.01 -4.38
CA ILE A 11 -7.21 -0.37 -4.64
C ILE A 11 -7.00 -0.59 -6.15
N PHE A 12 -7.94 -0.13 -6.97
CA PHE A 12 -7.83 -0.23 -8.42
C PHE A 12 -6.57 0.47 -8.97
N PHE A 13 -6.27 1.69 -8.52
CA PHE A 13 -5.05 2.39 -8.94
C PHE A 13 -3.77 1.71 -8.45
N ILE A 14 -3.77 1.10 -7.26
CA ILE A 14 -2.63 0.32 -6.76
C ILE A 14 -2.38 -0.89 -7.65
N LEU A 15 -3.42 -1.65 -7.99
CA LEU A 15 -3.29 -2.82 -8.87
C LEU A 15 -2.77 -2.42 -10.25
N LEU A 16 -3.29 -1.32 -10.80
CA LEU A 16 -2.83 -0.79 -12.08
C LEU A 16 -1.36 -0.35 -12.03
N PHE A 17 -0.95 0.30 -10.93
CA PHE A 17 0.44 0.68 -10.70
C PHE A 17 1.36 -0.55 -10.63
N ILE A 18 0.98 -1.59 -9.88
CA ILE A 18 1.72 -2.86 -9.79
C ILE A 18 1.89 -3.49 -11.17
N HIS A 19 0.82 -3.50 -11.99
CA HIS A 19 0.86 -4.04 -13.35
C HIS A 19 1.87 -3.27 -14.21
N PHE A 20 1.78 -1.94 -14.27
CA PHE A 20 2.70 -1.12 -15.07
C PHE A 20 4.13 -1.21 -14.57
N LEU A 21 4.35 -1.19 -13.25
CA LEU A 21 5.67 -1.32 -12.65
C LEU A 21 6.29 -2.68 -12.97
N GLY A 22 5.52 -3.76 -12.83
CA GLY A 22 5.99 -5.12 -13.13
C GLY A 22 6.32 -5.31 -14.60
N CYS A 23 5.44 -4.87 -15.52
CA CYS A 23 5.69 -4.95 -16.95
C CYS A 23 6.91 -4.12 -17.37
N THR A 24 7.05 -2.91 -16.83
CA THR A 24 8.21 -2.05 -17.09
C THR A 24 9.49 -2.69 -16.56
N TRP A 25 9.45 -3.25 -15.34
CA TRP A 25 10.58 -3.96 -14.77
C TRP A 25 11.01 -5.13 -15.64
N PHE A 26 10.07 -5.99 -16.05
CA PHE A 26 10.37 -7.15 -16.89
C PHE A 26 10.98 -6.74 -18.23
N TYR A 27 10.44 -5.69 -18.85
CA TYR A 27 10.99 -5.12 -20.07
C TYR A 27 12.46 -4.70 -19.90
N ILE A 28 12.79 -4.00 -18.80
CA ILE A 28 14.16 -3.57 -18.50
C ILE A 28 15.07 -4.77 -18.21
N ALA A 29 14.62 -5.73 -17.41
CA ALA A 29 15.39 -6.92 -17.06
C ALA A 29 15.73 -7.78 -18.29
N LYS A 30 14.78 -7.87 -19.24
CA LYS A 30 14.92 -8.66 -20.47
C LYS A 30 15.96 -8.11 -21.46
N GLN A 31 16.30 -6.82 -21.41
CA GLN A 31 17.22 -6.22 -22.38
C GLN A 31 18.62 -6.83 -22.34
N ASN A 32 19.15 -7.10 -21.15
CA ASN A 32 20.48 -7.67 -20.98
C ASN A 32 20.46 -9.09 -20.40
N LYS A 33 19.29 -9.58 -19.95
CA LYS A 33 19.09 -10.89 -19.29
C LYS A 33 20.08 -11.18 -18.15
N LYS A 34 20.63 -10.14 -17.53
CA LYS A 34 21.59 -10.27 -16.41
C LYS A 34 20.92 -10.35 -15.05
N TRP A 35 19.71 -9.81 -14.95
CA TRP A 35 18.95 -9.87 -13.72
C TRP A 35 18.44 -11.29 -13.48
N MET A 36 18.49 -11.74 -12.23
CA MET A 36 17.98 -13.02 -11.78
C MET A 36 17.10 -12.76 -10.56
N PRO A 37 15.95 -13.42 -10.42
CA PRO A 37 15.17 -13.32 -9.20
C PRO A 37 15.95 -13.95 -8.03
N PRO A 38 15.76 -13.50 -6.78
CA PRO A 38 16.47 -14.03 -5.63
C PRO A 38 16.34 -15.54 -5.43
N LEU A 39 15.22 -16.13 -5.86
CA LEU A 39 14.98 -17.58 -5.84
C LEU A 39 16.04 -18.35 -6.64
N ASP A 40 16.57 -17.74 -7.70
CA ASP A 40 17.50 -18.35 -8.64
C ASP A 40 18.97 -18.13 -8.25
N TYR A 41 19.25 -17.32 -7.21
CA TYR A 41 20.62 -17.01 -6.79
C TYR A 41 21.42 -18.24 -6.36
N VAL A 42 20.75 -19.25 -5.80
CA VAL A 42 21.39 -20.51 -5.38
C VAL A 42 21.98 -21.27 -6.57
N TRP A 43 21.34 -21.16 -7.73
CA TRP A 43 21.71 -21.88 -8.94
C TRP A 43 22.69 -21.09 -9.82
N VAL A 44 22.87 -19.79 -9.55
CA VAL A 44 23.74 -18.87 -10.30
C VAL A 44 23.36 -18.77 -11.79
N GLU A 45 22.14 -19.23 -12.12
CA GLU A 45 21.55 -19.21 -13.44
C GLU A 45 20.06 -18.95 -13.30
N THR A 46 19.45 -18.34 -14.31
CA THR A 46 18.00 -18.12 -14.37
C THR A 46 17.47 -18.51 -15.74
N HIS A 47 16.31 -19.16 -15.75
CA HIS A 47 15.57 -19.48 -16.97
C HIS A 47 14.31 -18.62 -17.11
N ILE A 48 14.13 -17.62 -16.25
CA ILE A 48 12.90 -16.81 -16.22
C ILE A 48 12.60 -16.11 -17.55
N PHE A 49 13.62 -15.82 -18.37
CA PHE A 49 13.45 -15.17 -19.67
C PHE A 49 12.99 -16.13 -20.78
N GLU A 50 13.11 -17.43 -20.54
CA GLU A 50 12.73 -18.54 -21.41
C GLU A 50 11.39 -19.16 -21.00
N GLU A 51 10.94 -18.90 -19.76
CA GLU A 51 9.67 -19.37 -19.21
C GLU A 51 8.42 -18.82 -19.92
N GLY A 52 7.29 -19.48 -19.68
CA GLY A 52 6.00 -19.05 -20.20
C GLY A 52 5.58 -17.65 -19.70
N SER A 53 4.78 -16.94 -20.51
CA SER A 53 4.35 -15.56 -20.22
C SER A 53 3.64 -15.40 -18.88
N PHE A 54 2.91 -16.43 -18.44
CA PHE A 54 2.25 -16.44 -17.14
C PHE A 54 3.25 -16.38 -15.98
N LEU A 55 4.33 -17.17 -16.04
CA LEU A 55 5.34 -17.21 -14.99
C LEU A 55 6.19 -15.94 -15.01
N GLN A 56 6.56 -15.45 -16.21
CA GLN A 56 7.22 -14.17 -16.39
C GLN A 56 6.43 -13.00 -15.77
N TYR A 57 5.14 -12.93 -16.07
CA TYR A 57 4.26 -11.92 -15.50
C TYR A 57 4.14 -12.06 -13.98
N SER A 58 3.89 -13.28 -13.49
CA SER A 58 3.73 -13.54 -12.05
C SER A 58 4.97 -13.16 -11.25
N ASN A 59 6.15 -13.52 -11.75
CA ASN A 59 7.44 -13.14 -11.16
C ASN A 59 7.62 -11.61 -11.16
N SER A 60 7.26 -10.95 -12.26
CA SER A 60 7.41 -9.50 -12.39
C SER A 60 6.43 -8.72 -11.50
N ALA A 61 5.19 -9.21 -11.39
CA ALA A 61 4.18 -8.68 -10.50
C ALA A 61 4.59 -8.85 -9.02
N TYR A 62 5.15 -10.01 -8.66
CA TYR A 62 5.71 -10.25 -7.34
C TYR A 62 6.82 -9.22 -6.99
N HIS A 63 7.76 -8.98 -7.90
CA HIS A 63 8.82 -7.99 -7.69
C HIS A 63 8.30 -6.53 -7.69
N ALA A 64 7.23 -6.23 -8.43
CA ALA A 64 6.55 -4.95 -8.34
C ALA A 64 5.89 -4.71 -6.97
N VAL A 65 5.30 -5.75 -6.36
CA VAL A 65 4.79 -5.69 -4.99
C VAL A 65 5.93 -5.49 -3.99
N LEU A 66 7.07 -6.17 -4.17
CA LEU A 66 8.25 -5.97 -3.32
C LEU A 66 8.76 -4.53 -3.38
N MET A 67 8.92 -3.96 -4.58
CA MET A 67 9.33 -2.56 -4.77
C MET A 67 8.31 -1.59 -4.16
N LEU A 68 7.01 -1.83 -4.36
CA LEU A 68 5.97 -1.03 -3.71
C LEU A 68 6.09 -1.12 -2.17
N GLY A 69 6.43 -2.28 -1.63
CA GLY A 69 6.70 -2.50 -0.20
C GLY A 69 8.02 -1.93 0.31
N GLY A 70 8.85 -1.33 -0.55
CA GLY A 70 10.15 -0.77 -0.18
C GLY A 70 11.30 -1.78 -0.13
N ASN A 71 11.13 -2.96 -0.71
CA ASN A 71 12.16 -4.01 -0.73
C ASN A 71 13.01 -3.94 -1.99
N ASP A 72 14.31 -4.16 -1.84
CA ASP A 72 15.23 -4.30 -2.97
C ASP A 72 14.96 -5.60 -3.74
N ILE A 73 15.21 -5.55 -5.06
CA ILE A 73 15.04 -6.66 -6.00
C ILE A 73 16.36 -7.06 -6.68
N GLY A 74 17.48 -6.47 -6.27
CA GLY A 74 18.82 -6.85 -6.71
C GLY A 74 19.13 -6.50 -8.17
N PRO A 75 19.04 -5.21 -8.58
CA PRO A 75 19.40 -4.78 -9.93
C PRO A 75 20.86 -5.12 -10.27
N ARG A 76 21.13 -5.51 -11.53
CA ARG A 76 22.46 -5.98 -11.97
C ARG A 76 23.19 -5.02 -12.92
N GLY A 77 22.64 -3.82 -13.13
CA GLY A 77 23.26 -2.78 -13.95
C GLY A 77 22.88 -1.38 -13.49
N ILE A 78 23.65 -0.37 -13.92
CA ILE A 78 23.47 1.03 -13.50
C ILE A 78 22.06 1.53 -13.81
N PHE A 79 21.55 1.24 -15.01
CA PHE A 79 20.20 1.65 -15.40
C PHE A 79 19.12 0.97 -14.55
N GLN A 80 19.25 -0.33 -14.29
CA GLN A 80 18.35 -1.06 -13.40
C GLN A 80 18.39 -0.50 -11.98
N LEU A 81 19.59 -0.17 -11.48
CA LEU A 81 19.79 0.42 -10.16
C LEU A 81 19.05 1.75 -10.05
N LEU A 82 19.28 2.67 -10.98
CA LEU A 82 18.61 3.97 -11.00
C LEU A 82 17.08 3.83 -11.09
N PHE A 83 16.59 2.92 -11.93
CA PHE A 83 15.16 2.65 -12.05
C PHE A 83 14.57 2.13 -10.73
N VAL A 84 15.17 1.09 -10.14
CA VAL A 84 14.70 0.50 -8.88
C VAL A 84 14.76 1.53 -7.76
N SER A 85 15.86 2.28 -7.62
CA SER A 85 15.96 3.36 -6.62
C SER A 85 14.87 4.41 -6.77
N ALA A 86 14.58 4.86 -7.99
CA ALA A 86 13.49 5.81 -8.23
C ALA A 86 12.12 5.21 -7.89
N MET A 87 11.87 3.95 -8.26
CA MET A 87 10.60 3.27 -7.98
C MET A 87 10.40 2.95 -6.50
N LEU A 88 11.47 2.71 -5.74
CA LEU A 88 11.41 2.57 -4.28
C LEU A 88 10.97 3.89 -3.61
N LEU A 89 11.48 5.03 -4.07
CA LEU A 89 11.03 6.35 -3.60
C LEU A 89 9.56 6.60 -3.91
N VAL A 90 9.14 6.28 -5.15
CA VAL A 90 7.73 6.36 -5.55
C VAL A 90 6.85 5.42 -4.71
N GLY A 91 7.31 4.19 -4.46
CA GLY A 91 6.64 3.22 -3.61
C GLY A 91 6.44 3.73 -2.18
N ALA A 92 7.47 4.35 -1.59
CA ALA A 92 7.38 4.97 -0.28
C ALA A 92 6.31 6.08 -0.22
N ILE A 93 6.26 6.96 -1.23
CA ILE A 93 5.25 8.01 -1.34
C ILE A 93 3.84 7.41 -1.46
N ILE A 94 3.66 6.40 -2.32
CA ILE A 94 2.38 5.70 -2.49
C ILE A 94 1.94 5.08 -1.17
N ASN A 95 2.84 4.41 -0.45
CA ASN A 95 2.52 3.84 0.86
C ASN A 95 2.09 4.90 1.87
N SER A 96 2.78 6.06 1.93
CA SER A 96 2.36 7.18 2.77
C SER A 96 0.95 7.66 2.44
N ILE A 97 0.59 7.75 1.15
CA ILE A 97 -0.76 8.13 0.70
C ILE A 97 -1.80 7.08 1.11
N ILE A 98 -1.47 5.79 1.01
CA ILE A 98 -2.35 4.69 1.42
C ILE A 98 -2.66 4.79 2.91
N PHE A 99 -1.63 4.94 3.75
CA PHE A 99 -1.81 5.08 5.20
C PHE A 99 -2.61 6.33 5.57
N GLY A 100 -2.35 7.46 4.90
CA GLY A 100 -3.12 8.70 5.10
C GLY A 100 -4.61 8.53 4.75
N ASN A 101 -4.91 7.91 3.61
CA ASN A 101 -6.29 7.62 3.21
C ASN A 101 -6.98 6.64 4.18
N MET A 102 -6.26 5.62 4.64
CA MET A 102 -6.78 4.66 5.61
C MET A 102 -7.14 5.33 6.94
N ALA A 103 -6.30 6.24 7.45
CA ALA A 103 -6.58 7.01 8.65
C ALA A 103 -7.88 7.83 8.53
N VAL A 104 -8.11 8.48 7.38
CA VAL A 104 -9.35 9.22 7.11
C VAL A 104 -10.57 8.30 7.06
N VAL A 105 -10.43 7.10 6.49
CA VAL A 105 -11.52 6.11 6.46
C VAL A 105 -11.87 5.63 7.87
N LEU A 106 -10.87 5.32 8.69
CA LEU A 106 -11.06 4.89 10.08
C LEU A 106 -11.76 5.98 10.91
N GLN A 107 -11.34 7.24 10.77
CA GLN A 107 -12.01 8.37 11.40
C GLN A 107 -13.47 8.50 10.95
N ALA A 108 -13.74 8.31 9.65
CA ALA A 108 -15.10 8.37 9.12
C ALA A 108 -15.99 7.22 9.63
N MET A 109 -15.44 6.01 9.83
CA MET A 109 -16.16 4.87 10.41
C MET A 109 -16.52 5.11 11.88
N ASN A 110 -15.59 5.67 12.65
CA ASN A 110 -15.77 5.90 14.08
C ASN A 110 -16.59 7.16 14.41
N LYS A 111 -16.84 8.04 13.43
CA LYS A 111 -17.55 9.31 13.60
C LYS A 111 -18.87 9.20 14.39
N LYS A 112 -19.67 8.15 14.15
CA LYS A 112 -20.96 7.96 14.88
C LYS A 112 -20.74 7.65 16.36
N SER A 113 -19.71 6.87 16.69
CA SER A 113 -19.34 6.53 18.07
C SER A 113 -18.80 7.75 18.80
N THR A 114 -17.89 8.50 18.16
CA THR A 114 -17.34 9.75 18.70
C THR A 114 -18.45 10.76 18.96
N LEU A 115 -19.37 10.98 18.02
CA LEU A 115 -20.47 11.94 18.19
C LEU A 115 -21.45 11.55 19.31
N LEU A 116 -21.59 10.25 19.61
CA LEU A 116 -22.38 9.79 20.75
C LEU A 116 -21.65 10.07 22.07
N GLN A 117 -20.35 9.80 22.13
CA GLN A 117 -19.51 10.12 23.30
C GLN A 117 -19.50 11.62 23.59
N ASP A 118 -19.30 12.47 22.57
CA ASP A 118 -19.31 13.93 22.73
C ASP A 118 -20.64 14.43 23.32
N LYS A 119 -21.77 13.85 22.90
CA LYS A 119 -23.10 14.20 23.44
C LYS A 119 -23.28 13.75 24.88
N LEU A 120 -22.78 12.56 25.24
CA LEU A 120 -22.83 12.06 26.61
C LEU A 120 -21.97 12.92 27.54
N GLU A 121 -20.79 13.32 27.10
CA GLU A 121 -19.91 14.24 27.84
C GLU A 121 -20.58 15.60 28.05
N ALA A 122 -21.16 16.20 27.00
CA ALA A 122 -21.87 17.47 27.11
C ALA A 122 -23.07 17.39 28.08
N ALA A 123 -23.83 16.28 28.05
CA ALA A 123 -24.92 16.06 28.99
C ALA A 123 -24.40 15.91 30.43
N ASN A 124 -23.32 15.16 30.65
CA ASN A 124 -22.68 15.00 31.95
C ASN A 124 -22.16 16.32 32.51
N GLU A 125 -21.55 17.15 31.67
CA GLU A 125 -21.07 18.47 32.05
C GLU A 125 -22.22 19.40 32.43
N ALA A 126 -23.31 19.41 31.66
CA ALA A 126 -24.52 20.17 32.00
C ALA A 126 -25.13 19.70 33.34
N MET A 127 -25.24 18.39 33.57
CA MET A 127 -25.73 17.83 34.85
C MET A 127 -24.84 18.21 36.03
N LYS A 128 -23.52 18.28 35.83
CA LYS A 128 -22.55 18.73 36.84
C LYS A 128 -22.76 20.21 37.17
N ASN A 129 -22.91 21.07 36.15
CA ASN A 129 -23.11 22.50 36.32
C ASN A 129 -24.45 22.83 37.01
N LEU A 130 -25.49 22.05 36.76
CA LEU A 130 -26.81 22.20 37.38
C LEU A 130 -26.91 21.59 38.79
N LYS A 131 -25.83 21.03 39.35
CA LYS A 131 -25.79 20.36 40.68
C LYS A 131 -26.92 19.34 40.88
N ILE A 132 -27.27 18.60 39.84
CA ILE A 132 -28.34 17.59 39.91
C ILE A 132 -27.92 16.50 40.92
N PRO A 133 -28.79 16.10 41.88
CA PRO A 133 -28.47 15.09 42.87
C PRO A 133 -28.07 13.76 42.22
N GLU A 134 -27.09 13.06 42.81
CA GLU A 134 -26.47 11.85 42.23
C GLU A 134 -27.46 10.74 41.83
N LYS A 135 -28.62 10.68 42.49
CA LYS A 135 -29.68 9.72 42.18
C LYS A 135 -30.30 9.84 40.78
N LEU A 136 -30.06 10.96 40.07
CA LEU A 136 -30.61 11.24 38.74
C LEU A 136 -29.55 11.34 37.63
N LYS A 137 -28.26 11.18 37.96
CA LYS A 137 -27.19 11.13 36.96
C LYS A 137 -27.17 9.73 36.33
N MET A 138 -27.16 9.66 34.99
CA MET A 138 -27.01 8.40 34.24
C MET A 138 -25.55 7.98 34.14
#